data_AF-A0A5D2S2V9-F1
#
_entry.id   AF-A0A5D2S2V9-F1
#
_cell.length_a   1.000
_cell.length_b   1.000
_cell.length_c   1.000
_cell.angle_alpha   90.00
_cell.angle_beta   90.00
_cell.angle_gamma   90.00
#
_symmetry.space_group_name_H-M   'P 1'
#
loop_
_entity.id
_entity.type
_entity.pdbx_description
1 polymer ?
#
loop_
_entity_poly.entity_id
_entity_poly.type
_entity_poly.pdbx_seq_one_letter_code
_entity_poly.pdbx_strand_id
1 'polypeptide(L)'
;MGASKGQKLSGMQRQVLSLYRGFLRAARSKPTEDRRQIESIVSAEFRQNSKQVDRKNFLYIEYLLRRGKKQLDQLKSPDTIGLSSCNVSSSKKNAET
;
A
#
# COMPACT_ATOMS: atom_id res chain seq x y z
N MET A 1 23.31 14.10 -19.29
CA MET A 1 22.21 13.47 -18.52
C MET A 1 22.68 12.13 -18.01
N GLY A 2 23.27 12.09 -16.81
CA GLY A 2 23.76 10.83 -16.23
C GLY A 2 22.57 9.99 -15.78
N ALA A 3 22.32 8.86 -16.46
CA ALA A 3 21.44 7.83 -15.93
C ALA A 3 22.01 7.39 -14.59
N SER A 4 21.38 7.83 -13.49
CA SER A 4 21.79 7.47 -12.14
C SER A 4 21.78 5.93 -12.07
N LYS A 5 22.96 5.30 -11.91
CA LYS A 5 23.09 3.84 -11.80
C LYS A 5 22.03 3.37 -10.80
N GLY A 6 21.01 2.65 -11.28
CA GLY A 6 19.81 2.36 -10.51
C GLY A 6 20.20 1.82 -9.15
N GLN A 7 19.98 2.61 -8.10
CA GLN A 7 20.38 2.23 -6.74
C GLN A 7 19.71 0.90 -6.42
N LYS A 8 20.53 -0.10 -6.06
CA LYS A 8 20.05 -1.45 -5.77
C LYS A 8 19.06 -1.34 -4.61
N LEU A 9 17.79 -1.64 -4.89
CA LEU A 9 16.73 -1.58 -3.89
C LEU A 9 17.02 -2.57 -2.75
N SER A 10 16.85 -2.10 -1.52
CA SER A 10 16.85 -2.94 -0.32
C SER A 10 15.78 -4.02 -0.40
N GLY A 11 15.98 -5.14 0.31
CA GLY A 11 14.99 -6.20 0.44
C GLY A 11 13.63 -5.68 0.89
N MET A 12 13.61 -4.77 1.88
CA MET A 12 12.39 -4.13 2.37
C MET A 12 11.69 -3.31 1.28
N GLN A 13 12.45 -2.50 0.54
CA GLN A 13 11.91 -1.69 -0.56
C GLN A 13 11.30 -2.57 -1.66
N ARG A 14 11.94 -3.70 -1.99
CA ARG A 14 11.39 -4.68 -2.92
C ARG A 14 10.08 -5.28 -2.41
N GLN A 15 10.00 -5.60 -1.12
CA GLN A 15 8.76 -6.11 -0.52
C GLN A 15 7.62 -5.08 -0.59
N VAL A 16 7.90 -3.82 -0.28
CA VAL A 16 6.92 -2.72 -0.39
C VAL A 16 6.40 -2.57 -1.82
N LEU A 17 7.30 -2.54 -2.82
CA LEU A 17 6.90 -2.44 -4.22
C LEU A 17 6.15 -3.69 -4.71
N SER A 18 6.53 -4.88 -4.25
CA SER A 18 5.84 -6.12 -4.56
C SER A 18 4.41 -6.09 -4.02
N LEU A 19 4.23 -5.62 -2.78
CA LEU A 19 2.91 -5.48 -2.16
C LEU A 19 2.03 -4.49 -2.93
N TYR A 20 2.55 -3.30 -3.25
CA TYR A 20 1.83 -2.30 -4.06
C TYR A 20 1.36 -2.89 -5.41
N ARG A 21 2.27 -3.54 -6.14
CA ARG A 21 1.94 -4.20 -7.41
C ARG A 21 0.94 -5.34 -7.23
N GLY A 22 0.99 -6.03 -6.10
CA GLY A 22 0.01 -7.06 -5.72
C GLY A 22 -1.41 -6.50 -5.69
N PHE A 23 -1.62 -5.37 -5.01
CA PHE A 23 -2.92 -4.68 -4.98
C PHE A 23 -3.39 -4.27 -6.37
N LEU A 24 -2.53 -3.66 -7.18
CA LEU A 24 -2.89 -3.24 -8.54
C LEU A 24 -3.26 -4.44 -9.43
N ARG A 25 -2.62 -5.59 -9.24
CA ARG A 25 -2.98 -6.82 -9.97
C ARG A 25 -4.31 -7.39 -9.49
N ALA A 26 -4.56 -7.43 -8.18
CA ALA A 26 -5.83 -7.89 -7.63
C ALA A 26 -7.00 -7.00 -8.06
N ALA A 27 -6.77 -5.68 -8.15
CA ALA A 27 -7.77 -4.73 -8.64
C ALA A 27 -8.20 -4.99 -10.09
N ARG A 28 -7.31 -5.53 -10.94
CA ARG A 28 -7.64 -5.87 -12.34
C ARG A 28 -8.64 -7.01 -12.47
N SER A 29 -8.79 -7.83 -11.44
CA SER A 29 -9.77 -8.93 -11.40
C SER A 29 -11.16 -8.47 -10.95
N LYS A 30 -11.33 -7.20 -10.58
CA LYS A 30 -12.61 -6.61 -10.12
C LYS A 30 -13.22 -5.74 -11.24
N PRO A 31 -14.53 -5.41 -11.17
CA PRO A 31 -15.19 -4.54 -12.14
C PRO A 31 -14.48 -3.18 -12.31
N THR A 32 -14.67 -2.52 -13.46
CA THR A 32 -13.93 -1.30 -13.82
C THR A 32 -14.07 -0.16 -12.82
N GLU A 33 -15.27 0.01 -12.23
CA GLU A 33 -15.54 1.04 -11.22
C GLU A 33 -14.78 0.76 -9.92
N ASP A 34 -14.98 -0.42 -9.35
CA ASP A 34 -14.26 -0.89 -8.16
C ASP A 34 -12.75 -0.84 -8.34
N ARG A 35 -12.26 -1.25 -9.52
CA ARG A 35 -10.85 -1.21 -9.86
C ARG A 35 -10.27 0.19 -9.71
N ARG A 36 -10.92 1.22 -10.29
CA ARG A 36 -10.44 2.61 -10.21
C ARG A 36 -10.43 3.11 -8.77
N GLN A 37 -11.46 2.76 -8.00
CA GLN A 37 -11.55 3.12 -6.59
C GLN A 37 -10.42 2.47 -5.77
N ILE A 38 -10.17 1.17 -5.97
CA ILE A 38 -9.08 0.43 -5.31
C ILE A 38 -7.72 1.02 -5.68
N GLU A 39 -7.45 1.23 -6.97
CA GLU A 39 -6.17 1.79 -7.43
C GLU A 39 -5.92 3.18 -6.83
N SER A 40 -6.96 4.03 -6.75
CA SER A 40 -6.89 5.36 -6.16
C SER A 40 -6.56 5.32 -4.67
N ILE A 41 -7.29 4.52 -3.89
CA ILE A 41 -7.10 4.40 -2.43
C ILE A 41 -5.72 3.84 -2.12
N VAL A 42 -5.33 2.74 -2.76
CA VAL A 42 -4.03 2.11 -2.54
C VAL A 42 -2.90 3.08 -2.90
N SER A 43 -3.02 3.80 -4.02
CA SER A 43 -1.99 4.77 -4.42
C SER A 43 -1.89 5.96 -3.46
N ALA A 44 -3.02 6.44 -2.94
CA ALA A 44 -3.05 7.50 -1.94
C ALA A 44 -2.40 7.05 -0.63
N GLU A 45 -2.73 5.85 -0.13
CA GLU A 45 -2.19 5.30 1.11
C GLU A 45 -0.69 5.05 1.03
N PHE A 46 -0.20 4.39 -0.02
CA PHE A 46 1.24 4.17 -0.22
C PHE A 46 2.00 5.50 -0.33
N ARG A 47 1.42 6.51 -1.01
CA ARG A 47 2.02 7.84 -1.11
C ARG A 47 2.04 8.55 0.25
N GLN A 48 0.97 8.47 1.03
CA GLN A 48 0.91 9.06 2.37
C GLN A 48 1.94 8.40 3.30
N ASN A 49 1.98 7.07 3.35
CA ASN A 49 2.94 6.32 4.16
C ASN A 49 4.38 6.64 3.75
N SER A 50 4.67 6.80 2.45
CA SER A 50 6.02 7.18 1.98
C SER A 50 6.49 8.56 2.47
N LYS A 51 5.55 9.46 2.82
CA LYS A 51 5.84 10.80 3.37
C LYS A 51 5.91 10.80 4.89
N GLN A 52 5.06 10.02 5.56
CA GLN A 52 4.87 10.06 7.01
C GLN A 52 5.74 9.03 7.76
N VAL A 53 6.12 7.93 7.12
CA VAL A 53 6.92 6.87 7.75
C VAL A 53 8.40 7.11 7.52
N ASP A 54 9.16 7.20 8.61
CA ASP A 54 10.62 7.24 8.54
C ASP A 54 11.14 5.96 7.88
N ARG A 55 12.04 6.13 6.90
CA ARG A 55 12.73 5.06 6.18
C ARG A 55 13.54 4.14 7.09
N LYS A 56 13.94 4.62 8.28
CA LYS A 56 14.67 3.86 9.30
C LYS A 56 13.76 3.12 10.28
N ASN A 57 12.44 3.38 10.28
CA ASN A 57 11.50 2.68 11.16
C ASN A 57 11.13 1.31 10.59
N PHE A 58 12.10 0.39 10.56
CA PHE A 58 11.94 -0.93 9.97
C PHE A 58 10.80 -1.72 10.59
N LEU A 59 10.65 -1.67 11.93
CA LEU A 59 9.60 -2.38 12.65
C LEU A 59 8.20 -1.95 12.21
N TYR A 60 7.98 -0.64 12.06
CA TYR A 60 6.69 -0.12 11.60
C TYR A 60 6.44 -0.44 10.11
N ILE A 61 7.47 -0.35 9.27
CA ILE A 61 7.36 -0.74 7.86
C ILE A 61 6.99 -2.23 7.74
N GLU A 62 7.60 -3.11 8.54
CA GLU A 62 7.25 -4.53 8.59
C GLU A 62 5.81 -4.75 9.07
N TYR A 63 5.38 -4.02 10.09
CA TYR A 63 3.99 -4.06 10.54
C TYR A 63 3.02 -3.72 9.40
N LEU A 64 3.28 -2.63 8.69
CA LEU A 64 2.47 -2.22 7.54
C LEU A 64 2.51 -3.26 6.40
N LEU A 65 3.68 -3.87 6.13
CA LEU A 65 3.80 -4.94 5.14
C LEU A 65 2.96 -6.17 5.52
N ARG A 66 3.00 -6.61 6.78
CA ARG A 66 2.19 -7.75 7.25
C ARG A 66 0.70 -7.43 7.17
N ARG A 67 0.30 -6.22 7.60
CA ARG A 67 -1.09 -5.75 7.54
C ARG A 67 -1.60 -5.68 6.09
N GLY A 68 -0.82 -5.07 5.20
CA GLY A 68 -1.17 -4.94 3.80
C GLY A 68 -1.22 -6.28 3.07
N LYS A 69 -0.37 -7.26 3.42
CA LYS A 69 -0.49 -8.63 2.87
C LYS A 69 -1.84 -9.26 3.22
N LYS A 70 -2.29 -9.16 4.48
CA LYS A 70 -3.61 -9.65 4.89
C LYS A 70 -4.74 -8.98 4.10
N GLN A 71 -4.67 -7.65 3.92
CA GLN A 71 -5.64 -6.90 3.13
C GLN A 71 -5.63 -7.31 1.65
N LEU A 72 -4.45 -7.57 1.08
CA LEU A 72 -4.31 -8.05 -0.29
C LEU A 72 -4.93 -9.45 -0.46
N ASP A 73 -4.72 -10.35 0.50
CA ASP A 73 -5.28 -11.69 0.43
C ASP A 73 -6.81 -11.66 0.58
N GLN A 74 -7.35 -10.79 1.45
CA GLN A 74 -8.78 -10.50 1.50
C GLN A 74 -9.32 -9.95 0.19
N LEU A 75 -8.61 -9.05 -0.48
CA LEU A 75 -9.07 -8.46 -1.75
C LEU A 75 -9.11 -9.48 -2.90
N LYS A 76 -8.24 -10.50 -2.85
CA LYS A 76 -8.22 -11.58 -3.85
C LYS A 76 -9.40 -12.55 -3.70
N SER A 77 -10.00 -12.62 -2.52
CA SER A 77 -11.18 -13.46 -2.31
C SER A 77 -12.34 -12.99 -3.20
N PRO A 78 -13.13 -13.92 -3.76
CA PRO A 78 -14.24 -13.57 -4.66
C PRO A 78 -15.37 -12.83 -3.93
N ASP A 79 -15.59 -13.15 -2.65
CA ASP A 79 -16.76 -12.69 -1.88
C ASP A 79 -16.60 -11.28 -1.28
N THR A 80 -15.39 -10.72 -1.31
CA THR A 80 -15.13 -9.35 -0.85
C THR A 80 -15.48 -8.38 -1.98
N ILE A 81 -16.73 -7.95 -1.95
CA ILE A 81 -17.27 -6.84 -2.72
C ILE A 81 -17.01 -5.57 -1.89
N GLY A 82 -16.07 -4.75 -2.35
CA GLY A 82 -15.82 -3.43 -1.77
C GLY A 82 -14.73 -3.35 -0.70
N LEU A 83 -14.02 -2.21 -0.74
CA LEU A 83 -12.96 -1.80 0.18
C LEU A 83 -13.41 -1.61 1.64
N SER A 84 -14.64 -1.97 2.00
CA SER A 84 -15.19 -1.83 3.35
C SER A 84 -14.34 -2.53 4.43
N SER A 85 -13.59 -3.57 4.05
CA SER A 85 -12.67 -4.29 4.96
C SER A 85 -11.31 -3.59 5.16
N CYS A 86 -10.89 -2.69 4.25
CA CYS A 86 -9.67 -1.90 4.49
C CYS A 86 -10.03 -0.69 5.36
N ASN A 87 -10.25 -0.91 6.65
CA ASN A 87 -10.43 0.17 7.60
C ASN A 87 -9.14 1.03 7.63
N VAL A 88 -9.12 2.12 6.86
CA VAL A 88 -8.01 3.08 6.78
C VAL A 88 -8.13 3.99 8.00
N SER A 89 -7.74 3.50 9.16
CA SER A 89 -7.60 4.33 10.36
C SER A 89 -6.40 5.25 10.18
N SER A 90 -6.63 6.37 9.49
CA SER A 90 -5.77 7.54 9.56
C SER A 90 -5.96 8.15 10.95
N SER A 91 -5.18 7.68 11.92
CA SER A 91 -5.10 8.34 13.23
C SER A 91 -4.38 9.67 13.05
N LYS A 92 -5.13 10.70 12.66
CA LYS A 92 -4.70 12.10 12.78
C LYS A 92 -4.74 12.42 14.28
N LYS A 93 -3.57 12.44 14.92
CA LYS A 93 -3.44 13.19 16.18
C LYS A 93 -3.17 14.64 15.79
N ASN A 94 -4.22 15.44 15.90
CA ASN A 94 -4.17 16.89 15.81
C ASN A 94 -3.33 17.34 17.02
N ALA A 95 -2.13 17.87 16.77
CA ALA A 95 -1.42 18.64 17.76
C ALA A 95 -1.72 20.10 17.44
N GLU A 96 -2.67 20.65 18.18
CA GLU A 96 -2.99 22.07 18.26
C GLU A 96 -1.88 22.74 19.08
N THR A 97 -1.25 23.78 18.55
CA THR A 97 -0.63 24.86 19.32
C THR A 97 -0.62 26.12 18.47
#